data_AF-A0A8I1ASW9-F1
#
_entry.id   AF-A0A8I1ASW9-F1
#
_cell.length_a   1.000
_cell.length_b   1.000
_cell.length_c   1.000
_cell.angle_alpha   90.00
_cell.angle_beta   90.00
_cell.angle_gamma   90.00
#
_symmetry.space_group_name_H-M   'P 1'
#
loop_
_entity.id
_entity.type
_entity.pdbx_description
1 polymer ?
#
loop_
_entity_poly.entity_id
_entity_poly.type
_entity_poly.pdbx_seq_one_letter_code
_entity_poly.pdbx_strand_id
1 'polypeptide(L)'
;MDIPKAQRPRDSHFDWGRFSRSVIESYGSFESPDYSFVKANLALAKYPDVIRFLEGNIEFTEDAEPNTDVSYGYFLKEGTENFILRVSLVGPYYYLSSLLSDGSQKSPSIDLSSTDSMYPLIKHVEEAGMIFTSVEVLNKRFTFGNQSSSVYSILYCCEDEPSWVEG
;
A
#
# COMPACT_ATOMS: atom_id res chain seq x y z
N MET A 1 -29.69 -21.49 -20.24
CA MET A 1 -30.09 -20.53 -19.21
C MET A 1 -28.94 -20.47 -18.23
N ASP A 2 -28.02 -19.53 -18.45
CA ASP A 2 -26.85 -19.34 -17.59
C ASP A 2 -27.21 -18.37 -16.47
N ILE A 3 -27.11 -18.85 -15.24
CA ILE A 3 -27.27 -18.05 -14.03
C ILE A 3 -26.00 -17.19 -13.89
N PRO A 4 -26.10 -15.86 -13.66
CA PRO A 4 -24.94 -14.98 -13.71
C PRO A 4 -23.92 -15.37 -12.63
N LYS A 5 -22.63 -15.49 -13.00
CA LYS A 5 -21.54 -15.43 -12.02
C LYS A 5 -21.68 -14.10 -11.31
N ALA A 6 -21.99 -14.14 -10.02
CA ALA A 6 -22.06 -12.97 -9.18
C ALA A 6 -20.74 -12.20 -9.31
N GLN A 7 -20.78 -11.09 -10.05
CA GLN A 7 -19.84 -10.01 -9.83
C GLN A 7 -20.03 -9.62 -8.37
N ARG A 8 -19.05 -9.94 -7.51
CA ARG A 8 -19.00 -9.34 -6.18
C ARG A 8 -19.09 -7.81 -6.37
N PRO A 9 -19.80 -7.08 -5.51
CA PRO A 9 -19.91 -5.64 -5.66
C PRO A 9 -18.50 -5.04 -5.69
N ARG A 10 -18.13 -4.42 -6.82
CA ARG A 10 -16.89 -3.64 -7.00
C ARG A 10 -17.11 -2.21 -6.47
N ASP A 11 -17.63 -2.10 -5.25
CA ASP A 11 -17.81 -0.81 -4.58
C ASP A 11 -16.92 -0.76 -3.33
N SER A 12 -16.06 0.24 -3.32
CA SER A 12 -15.09 0.59 -2.30
C SER A 12 -15.75 0.93 -0.96
N HIS A 13 -15.98 -0.06 -0.10
CA HIS A 13 -16.17 0.18 1.33
C HIS A 13 -14.84 0.45 2.03
N PHE A 14 -14.01 1.31 1.45
CA PHE A 14 -12.85 1.81 2.16
C PHE A 14 -13.36 2.63 3.36
N ASP A 15 -13.01 2.20 4.57
CA ASP A 15 -13.44 2.86 5.79
C ASP A 15 -12.64 4.15 5.98
N TRP A 16 -13.18 5.24 5.42
CA TRP A 16 -12.62 6.59 5.56
C TRP A 16 -12.54 7.04 7.01
N GLY A 17 -13.42 6.56 7.90
CA GLY A 17 -13.35 6.87 9.32
C GLY A 17 -12.15 6.21 10.00
N ARG A 18 -11.86 4.95 9.66
CA ARG A 18 -10.65 4.25 10.10
C ARG A 18 -9.38 4.88 9.51
N PHE A 19 -9.42 5.31 8.26
CA PHE A 19 -8.33 6.06 7.64
C PHE A 19 -8.04 7.35 8.40
N SER A 20 -9.04 8.20 8.63
CA SER A 20 -8.84 9.45 9.37
C SER A 20 -8.29 9.23 10.78
N ARG A 21 -8.76 8.18 11.48
CA ARG A 21 -8.18 7.80 12.78
C ARG A 21 -6.71 7.40 12.66
N SER A 22 -6.36 6.55 11.70
CA SER A 22 -4.98 6.10 11.49
C SER A 22 -4.03 7.26 11.17
N VAL A 23 -4.50 8.23 10.38
CA VAL A 23 -3.76 9.46 10.07
C VAL A 23 -3.55 10.29 11.34
N ILE A 24 -4.61 10.55 12.12
CA ILE A 24 -4.50 11.32 13.37
C ILE A 24 -3.62 10.61 14.40
N GLU A 25 -3.73 9.30 14.54
CA GLU A 25 -2.90 8.50 15.46
C GLU A 25 -1.41 8.54 15.11
N SER A 26 -1.08 8.59 13.81
CA SER A 26 0.31 8.58 13.34
C SER A 26 0.91 9.99 13.27
N TYR A 27 0.19 10.92 12.65
CA TYR A 27 0.65 12.29 12.38
C TYR A 27 0.21 13.33 13.41
N GLY A 28 -0.70 12.98 14.33
CA GLY A 28 -1.31 13.90 15.29
C GLY A 28 -2.45 14.75 14.70
N SER A 29 -2.35 15.22 13.45
CA SER A 29 -3.39 16.00 12.78
C SER A 29 -3.26 15.99 11.26
N PHE A 30 -4.33 16.39 10.56
CA PHE A 30 -4.28 16.65 9.12
C PHE A 30 -3.67 18.04 8.83
N GLU A 31 -3.96 19.02 9.68
CA GLU A 31 -3.59 20.42 9.47
C GLU A 31 -2.10 20.69 9.74
N SER A 32 -1.50 19.95 10.68
CA SER A 32 -0.11 20.09 11.11
C SER A 32 0.50 18.70 11.35
N PRO A 33 0.80 17.94 10.27
CA PRO A 33 1.25 16.57 10.39
C PRO A 33 2.68 16.48 10.94
N ASP A 34 2.89 15.63 11.94
CA ASP A 34 4.19 15.29 12.51
C ASP A 34 4.69 13.94 11.97
N TYR A 35 5.88 13.95 11.35
CA TYR A 35 6.52 12.77 10.76
C TYR A 35 7.47 12.05 11.74
N SER A 36 7.57 12.50 13.00
CA SER A 36 8.49 11.93 14.00
C SER A 36 8.28 10.42 14.21
N PHE A 37 7.07 9.90 14.00
CA PHE A 37 6.75 8.48 14.13
C PHE A 37 7.49 7.58 13.12
N VAL A 38 7.88 8.11 11.95
CA VAL A 38 8.48 7.30 10.87
C VAL A 38 9.76 6.63 11.35
N LYS A 39 10.69 7.43 11.91
CA LYS A 39 11.98 6.93 12.41
C LYS A 39 11.82 5.89 13.51
N ALA A 40 10.85 6.10 14.40
CA ALA A 40 10.56 5.18 15.49
C ALA A 40 10.03 3.82 14.97
N ASN A 41 9.14 3.84 13.97
CA ASN A 41 8.55 2.62 13.44
C ASN A 41 9.52 1.85 12.53
N LEU A 42 10.30 2.54 11.68
CA LEU A 42 11.32 1.89 10.84
C LEU A 42 12.31 1.06 11.68
N ALA A 43 12.73 1.58 12.84
CA ALA A 43 13.62 0.87 13.76
C ALA A 43 13.00 -0.39 14.42
N LEU A 44 11.67 -0.48 14.49
CA LEU A 44 10.95 -1.52 15.23
C LEU A 44 10.36 -2.64 14.36
N ALA A 45 10.45 -2.53 13.02
CA ALA A 45 9.87 -3.48 12.08
C ALA A 45 8.37 -3.77 12.37
N LYS A 46 7.49 -2.77 12.20
CA LYS A 46 6.07 -2.78 12.61
C LYS A 46 5.26 -4.00 12.13
N TYR A 47 5.63 -4.61 11.01
CA TYR A 47 4.93 -5.77 10.43
C TYR A 47 5.88 -6.98 10.25
N PRO A 48 6.34 -7.58 11.36
CA PRO A 48 7.34 -8.65 11.28
C PRO A 48 6.78 -9.94 10.66
N ASP A 49 5.46 -10.13 10.65
CA ASP A 49 4.80 -11.27 9.99
C ASP A 49 4.81 -11.16 8.47
N VAL A 50 4.77 -9.94 7.92
CA VAL A 50 4.86 -9.72 6.47
C VAL A 50 6.29 -10.01 6.00
N ILE A 51 7.28 -9.47 6.71
CA ILE A 51 8.71 -9.69 6.40
C ILE A 51 9.05 -11.19 6.45
N ARG A 52 8.66 -11.89 7.53
CA ARG A 52 8.90 -13.33 7.65
C ARG A 52 8.26 -14.15 6.54
N PHE A 53 7.09 -13.73 6.05
CA PHE A 53 6.47 -14.38 4.90
C PHE A 53 7.27 -14.17 3.62
N LEU A 54 7.72 -12.94 3.37
CA LEU A 54 8.57 -12.63 2.21
C LEU A 54 9.86 -13.45 2.24
N GLU A 55 10.59 -13.46 3.36
CA GLU A 55 11.85 -14.22 3.55
C GLU A 55 11.71 -15.72 3.26
N GLY A 56 10.54 -16.30 3.54
CA GLY A 56 10.29 -17.73 3.33
C GLY A 56 9.78 -18.10 1.94
N ASN A 57 9.24 -17.15 1.16
CA ASN A 57 8.42 -17.48 0.00
C ASN A 57 8.73 -16.68 -1.28
N ILE A 58 9.33 -15.49 -1.18
CA ILE A 58 9.46 -14.56 -2.32
C ILE A 58 10.88 -13.99 -2.36
N GLU A 59 11.48 -13.89 -3.55
CA GLU A 59 12.73 -13.12 -3.74
C GLU A 59 12.39 -11.64 -3.63
N PHE A 60 12.98 -10.92 -2.67
CA PHE A 60 12.69 -9.50 -2.47
C PHE A 60 13.92 -8.67 -2.08
N THR A 61 13.82 -7.36 -2.31
CA THR A 61 14.78 -6.35 -1.86
C THR A 61 14.01 -5.18 -1.23
N GLU A 62 14.53 -4.65 -0.13
CA GLU A 62 13.94 -3.48 0.52
C GLU A 62 14.26 -2.20 -0.28
N ASP A 63 13.24 -1.36 -0.43
CA ASP A 63 13.21 -0.09 -1.17
C ASP A 63 12.62 1.02 -0.29
N ALA A 64 12.88 0.95 1.02
CA ALA A 64 12.45 1.98 1.96
C ALA A 64 13.52 3.08 2.02
N GLU A 65 13.16 4.30 1.61
CA GLU A 65 13.94 5.51 1.85
C GLU A 65 13.54 6.16 3.18
N PRO A 66 14.37 6.06 4.24
CA PRO A 66 13.95 6.40 5.61
C PRO A 66 13.60 7.88 5.86
N ASN A 67 13.88 8.75 4.88
CA ASN A 67 13.69 10.19 5.00
C ASN A 67 12.36 10.67 4.41
N THR A 68 11.81 9.92 3.47
CA THR A 68 10.70 10.34 2.59
C THR A 68 9.54 9.35 2.66
N ASP A 69 9.83 8.08 2.94
CA ASP A 69 8.83 7.05 3.07
C ASP A 69 8.17 7.04 4.43
N VAL A 70 6.83 6.99 4.40
CA VAL A 70 5.97 6.70 5.54
C VAL A 70 5.46 5.25 5.44
N SER A 71 6.26 4.38 4.80
CA SER A 71 5.98 2.98 4.53
C SER A 71 7.26 2.14 4.48
N TYR A 72 7.10 0.82 4.54
CA TYR A 72 8.11 -0.11 4.03
C TYR A 72 7.86 -0.35 2.55
N GLY A 73 8.88 -0.16 1.72
CA GLY A 73 8.88 -0.51 0.31
C GLY A 73 9.64 -1.79 0.05
N TYR A 74 9.10 -2.66 -0.81
CA TYR A 74 9.76 -3.88 -1.24
C TYR A 74 9.60 -4.07 -2.74
N PHE A 75 10.72 -4.30 -3.43
CA PHE A 75 10.73 -4.90 -4.75
C PHE A 75 10.62 -6.41 -4.61
N LEU A 76 9.58 -6.99 -5.19
CA LEU A 76 9.35 -8.43 -5.18
C LEU A 76 9.61 -8.98 -6.58
N LYS A 77 10.12 -10.20 -6.63
CA LYS A 77 10.34 -10.92 -7.87
C LYS A 77 9.79 -12.33 -7.78
N GLU A 78 8.98 -12.69 -8.76
CA GLU A 78 8.44 -14.04 -8.91
C GLU A 78 8.57 -14.50 -10.36
N GLY A 79 9.47 -15.46 -10.59
CA GLY A 79 9.85 -15.88 -11.93
C GLY A 79 10.43 -14.71 -12.74
N THR A 80 9.71 -14.31 -13.79
CA THR A 80 10.08 -13.19 -14.68
C THR A 80 9.33 -11.90 -14.38
N GLU A 81 8.41 -11.92 -13.42
CA GLU A 81 7.57 -10.78 -13.07
C GLU A 81 8.16 -10.05 -11.86
N ASN A 82 8.10 -8.72 -11.90
CA ASN A 82 8.54 -7.86 -10.81
C ASN A 82 7.33 -7.09 -10.27
N PHE A 83 7.33 -6.85 -8.96
CA PHE A 83 6.26 -6.16 -8.26
C PHE A 83 6.83 -5.18 -7.24
N ILE A 84 6.02 -4.20 -6.87
CA ILE A 84 6.26 -3.31 -5.75
C ILE A 84 5.17 -3.57 -4.72
N LEU A 85 5.58 -3.93 -3.51
CA LEU A 85 4.75 -3.99 -2.33
C LEU A 85 5.11 -2.80 -1.44
N ARG A 86 4.12 -2.00 -1.06
CA ARG A 86 4.30 -0.94 -0.05
C ARG A 86 3.36 -1.20 1.11
N VAL A 87 3.90 -1.12 2.33
CA VAL A 87 3.20 -1.40 3.58
C VAL A 87 3.25 -0.16 4.45
N SER A 88 2.11 0.48 4.68
CA SER A 88 2.04 1.78 5.34
C SER A 88 2.44 1.72 6.81
N LEU A 89 3.22 2.69 7.27
CA LEU A 89 3.41 2.94 8.70
C LEU A 89 2.19 3.64 9.32
N VAL A 90 1.31 4.21 8.50
CA VAL A 90 0.12 4.99 8.87
C VAL A 90 -1.10 4.09 8.86
N GLY A 91 -1.23 3.25 9.88
CA GLY A 91 -2.27 2.22 9.94
C GLY A 91 -2.02 1.03 9.01
N PRO A 92 -2.91 0.02 9.01
CA PRO A 92 -2.66 -1.27 8.38
C PRO A 92 -3.07 -1.25 6.91
N TYR A 93 -2.40 -0.44 6.09
CA TYR A 93 -2.68 -0.32 4.66
C TYR A 93 -1.52 -0.86 3.82
N TYR A 94 -1.84 -1.44 2.66
CA TYR A 94 -0.84 -1.82 1.69
C TYR A 94 -1.36 -1.65 0.26
N TYR A 95 -0.43 -1.51 -0.68
CA TYR A 95 -0.72 -1.75 -2.09
C TYR A 95 0.32 -2.67 -2.71
N LEU A 96 -0.10 -3.36 -3.75
CA LEU A 96 0.74 -4.20 -4.59
C LEU A 96 0.54 -3.76 -6.05
N SER A 97 1.63 -3.60 -6.78
CA SER A 97 1.62 -3.21 -8.19
C SER A 97 2.66 -4.01 -8.96
N SER A 98 2.35 -4.39 -10.21
CA SER A 98 3.35 -4.93 -11.12
C SER A 98 4.26 -3.82 -11.65
N LEU A 99 5.56 -4.10 -11.70
CA LEU A 99 6.57 -3.27 -12.30
C LEU A 99 6.78 -3.66 -13.76
N LEU A 100 6.63 -2.71 -14.67
CA LEU A 100 6.86 -2.88 -16.09
C LEU A 100 8.37 -2.80 -16.42
N SER A 101 8.75 -3.31 -17.59
CA SER A 101 10.15 -3.33 -18.04
C SER A 101 10.78 -1.94 -18.19
N ASP A 102 9.96 -0.89 -18.29
CA ASP A 102 10.39 0.51 -18.35
C ASP A 102 10.53 1.15 -16.96
N GLY A 103 10.31 0.38 -15.88
CA GLY A 103 10.36 0.85 -14.49
C GLY A 103 9.05 1.50 -14.01
N SER A 104 8.02 1.61 -14.85
CA SER A 104 6.74 2.17 -14.44
C SER A 104 5.88 1.15 -13.69
N GLN A 105 5.04 1.65 -12.79
CA GLN A 105 4.10 0.84 -12.02
C GLN A 105 2.76 0.73 -12.74
N LYS A 106 2.17 -0.45 -12.80
CA LYS A 106 0.74 -0.57 -13.15
C LYS A 106 -0.12 0.00 -12.03
N SER A 107 -1.32 0.46 -12.35
CA SER A 107 -2.25 0.85 -11.29
C SER A 107 -2.57 -0.36 -10.39
N PRO A 108 -2.57 -0.18 -9.06
CA PRO A 108 -2.84 -1.28 -8.14
C PRO A 108 -4.29 -1.72 -8.30
N SER A 109 -4.45 -2.95 -8.76
CA SER A 109 -5.71 -3.66 -8.84
C SER A 109 -5.56 -5.01 -8.19
N ILE A 110 -6.51 -5.36 -7.33
CA ILE A 110 -6.66 -6.73 -6.87
C ILE A 110 -7.65 -7.39 -7.83
N ASP A 111 -7.15 -8.21 -8.74
CA ASP A 111 -7.95 -9.23 -9.38
C ASP A 111 -7.56 -10.57 -8.76
N LEU A 112 -8.33 -11.02 -7.76
CA LEU A 112 -8.08 -12.25 -6.97
C LEU A 112 -8.31 -13.51 -7.80
N SER A 113 -7.61 -13.68 -8.91
CA SER A 113 -7.51 -14.99 -9.55
C SER A 113 -6.57 -15.85 -8.71
N SER A 114 -6.98 -17.06 -8.33
CA SER A 114 -6.09 -18.02 -7.64
C SER A 114 -4.91 -18.49 -8.50
N THR A 115 -4.85 -18.03 -9.75
CA THR A 115 -3.77 -18.22 -10.71
C THR A 115 -2.76 -17.08 -10.70
N ASP A 116 -3.04 -15.99 -9.97
CA ASP A 116 -2.08 -14.92 -9.74
C ASP A 116 -0.96 -15.44 -8.84
N SER A 117 0.28 -15.25 -9.29
CA SER A 117 1.50 -15.66 -8.60
C SER A 117 1.57 -15.01 -7.20
N MET A 118 1.09 -13.78 -7.08
CA MET A 118 1.06 -13.02 -5.82
C MET A 118 -0.12 -13.35 -4.91
N TYR A 119 -1.03 -14.25 -5.31
CA TYR A 119 -2.20 -14.62 -4.49
C TYR A 119 -1.83 -15.08 -3.07
N PRO A 120 -0.80 -15.93 -2.83
CA PRO A 120 -0.42 -16.34 -1.48
C PRO A 120 0.01 -15.15 -0.60
N LEU A 121 0.75 -14.20 -1.17
CA LEU A 121 1.15 -12.98 -0.47
C LEU A 121 -0.05 -12.13 -0.11
N ILE A 122 -0.92 -11.84 -1.10
CA ILE A 122 -2.14 -11.04 -0.90
C ILE A 122 -2.99 -11.64 0.22
N LYS A 123 -3.19 -12.96 0.17
CA LYS A 123 -3.94 -13.67 1.21
C LYS A 123 -3.28 -13.54 2.58
N HIS A 124 -1.96 -13.73 2.67
CA HIS A 124 -1.24 -13.64 3.95
C HIS A 124 -1.30 -12.24 4.56
N VAL A 125 -1.13 -11.18 3.77
CA VAL A 125 -1.21 -9.81 4.29
C VAL A 125 -2.63 -9.44 4.71
N GLU A 126 -3.66 -9.90 3.99
CA GLU A 126 -5.06 -9.71 4.40
C GLU A 126 -5.39 -10.49 5.69
N GLU A 127 -4.89 -11.72 5.85
CA GLU A 127 -5.04 -12.52 7.08
C GLU A 127 -4.31 -11.89 8.27
N ALA A 128 -3.23 -11.15 8.02
CA ALA A 128 -2.55 -10.31 9.01
C ALA A 128 -3.32 -9.01 9.35
N GLY A 129 -4.50 -8.79 8.75
CA GLY A 129 -5.37 -7.66 9.01
C GLY A 129 -5.04 -6.40 8.21
N MET A 130 -4.19 -6.52 7.20
CA MET A 130 -3.86 -5.42 6.29
C MET A 130 -5.00 -5.16 5.30
N ILE A 131 -5.19 -3.89 4.96
CA ILE A 131 -6.23 -3.42 4.06
C ILE A 131 -5.59 -3.02 2.74
N PHE A 132 -6.03 -3.65 1.65
CA PHE A 132 -5.60 -3.23 0.32
C PHE A 132 -6.16 -1.85 -0.03
N THR A 133 -5.29 -1.00 -0.58
CA THR A 133 -5.68 0.31 -1.10
C THR A 133 -5.64 0.30 -2.63
N SER A 134 -6.82 0.39 -3.26
CA SER A 134 -6.95 0.45 -4.71
C SER A 134 -6.51 1.80 -5.28
N VAL A 135 -6.26 1.85 -6.59
CA VAL A 135 -5.98 3.09 -7.32
C VAL A 135 -7.01 4.20 -7.05
N GLU A 136 -8.29 3.85 -6.94
CA GLU A 136 -9.36 4.82 -6.66
C GLU A 136 -9.25 5.46 -5.27
N VAL A 137 -8.83 4.67 -4.27
CA VAL A 137 -8.59 5.17 -2.90
C VAL A 137 -7.35 6.04 -2.88
N LEU A 138 -6.26 5.56 -3.50
CA LEU A 138 -4.96 6.23 -3.49
C LEU A 138 -4.96 7.57 -4.21
N ASN A 139 -5.82 7.73 -5.22
CA ASN A 139 -6.04 8.98 -5.93
C ASN A 139 -6.92 9.99 -5.17
N LYS A 140 -7.59 9.62 -4.08
CA LYS A 140 -8.34 10.62 -3.30
C LYS A 140 -7.38 11.63 -2.69
N ARG A 141 -7.76 12.90 -2.69
CA ARG A 141 -6.94 14.00 -2.16
C ARG A 141 -7.59 14.65 -0.94
N PHE A 142 -6.76 15.05 0.01
CA PHE A 142 -7.13 15.72 1.24
C PHE A 142 -6.25 16.96 1.45
N THR A 143 -6.78 17.93 2.21
CA THR A 143 -5.92 18.99 2.73
C THR A 143 -5.06 18.42 3.86
N PHE A 144 -3.74 18.48 3.68
CA PHE A 144 -2.75 17.92 4.61
C PHE A 144 -1.54 18.85 4.69
N GLY A 145 -1.19 19.36 5.88
CA GLY A 145 -0.03 20.26 6.06
C GLY A 145 -0.02 21.51 5.17
N ASN A 146 -1.20 22.07 4.87
CA ASN A 146 -1.45 23.18 3.92
C ASN A 146 -1.33 22.85 2.43
N GLN A 147 -1.24 21.57 2.06
CA GLN A 147 -1.19 21.12 0.67
C GLN A 147 -2.39 20.23 0.34
N SER A 148 -2.69 20.09 -0.95
CA SER A 148 -3.58 19.03 -1.42
C SER A 148 -2.72 17.78 -1.62
N SER A 149 -2.86 16.78 -0.77
CA SER A 149 -2.07 15.55 -0.81
C SER A 149 -2.96 14.36 -1.15
N SER A 150 -2.48 13.47 -2.00
CA SER A 150 -3.16 12.20 -2.28
C SER A 150 -3.11 11.28 -1.06
N VAL A 151 -4.02 10.31 -0.98
CA VAL A 151 -3.95 9.23 0.01
C VAL A 151 -2.68 8.41 -0.17
N TYR A 152 -2.19 8.25 -1.41
CA TYR A 152 -0.86 7.66 -1.65
C TYR A 152 0.23 8.39 -0.87
N SER A 153 0.29 9.71 -1.03
CA SER A 153 1.29 10.55 -0.36
C SER A 153 1.20 10.49 1.17
N ILE A 154 -0.02 10.39 1.70
CA ILE A 154 -0.27 10.30 3.14
C ILE A 154 0.08 8.91 3.70
N LEU A 155 -0.06 7.83 2.90
CA LEU A 155 0.14 6.47 3.40
C LEU A 155 1.52 5.88 3.07
N TYR A 156 2.19 6.33 2.00
CA TYR A 156 3.37 5.63 1.49
C TYR A 156 4.61 6.49 1.28
N CYS A 157 4.55 7.51 0.43
CA CYS A 157 5.70 8.34 0.08
C CYS A 157 5.24 9.74 -0.32
N CYS A 158 5.76 10.79 0.32
CA CYS A 158 5.34 12.16 0.06
C CYS A 158 6.11 12.87 -1.07
N GLU A 159 7.21 12.28 -1.58
CA GLU A 159 8.06 12.91 -2.59
C GLU A 159 7.96 12.28 -3.99
N ASP A 160 7.57 11.01 -4.10
CA ASP A 160 7.53 10.28 -5.37
C ASP A 160 6.16 9.59 -5.59
N GLU A 161 5.26 10.29 -6.28
CA GLU A 161 3.95 9.73 -6.68
C GLU A 161 4.08 8.92 -7.99
N PRO A 162 3.64 7.65 -8.04
CA PRO A 162 3.59 6.88 -9.27
C PRO A 162 2.74 7.56 -10.35
N SER A 163 3.04 7.31 -11.62
CA SER A 163 2.37 7.94 -12.77
C SER A 163 0.84 7.75 -12.85
N TRP A 164 0.29 6.78 -12.13
CA TRP A 164 -1.16 6.54 -12.03
C TRP A 164 -1.84 7.30 -10.88
N VAL A 165 -1.07 8.06 -10.09
CA VAL A 165 -1.60 9.05 -9.15
C VAL A 165 -1.80 10.35 -9.92
N GLU A 166 -3.06 10.75 -10.08
CA GLU A 166 -3.47 11.95 -10.78
C GLU A 166 -3.40 13.18 -9.83
N GLY A 167 -2.84 14.27 -10.35
CA GLY A 167 -2.67 15.57 -9.67
C GLY A 167 -3.94 16.39 -9.57
#